data_AF-A0A034V2N9-F1
#
_entry.id   AF-A0A034V2N9-F1
#
_cell.length_a   1.000
_cell.length_b   1.000
_cell.length_c   1.000
_cell.angle_alpha   90.00
_cell.angle_beta   90.00
_cell.angle_gamma   90.00
#
_symmetry.space_group_name_H-M   'P 1'
#
loop_
_entity.id
_entity.type
_entity.pdbx_description
1 polymer ?
#
loop_
_entity_poly.entity_id
_entity_poly.type
_entity_poly.pdbx_seq_one_letter_code
_entity_poly.pdbx_strand_id
1 'polypeptide(L)'
;FGDETSLTSLTMPKEKETNSEFLSRMAQLYKGVLRTDKTVLFCIVCNCKLTANKIFGVKQHFESAKHKACAERQNKSSVQTLIADHGNSGNINIFNMDLCKMFLSANIPINKISHPAIIGFMDKHTKNTTPSQSTLRNKYVPILYDSCIEKLRQKAKNKYIWI
;
A
#
# COMPACT_ATOMS: atom_id res chain seq x y z
N PHE A 1 -74.90 8.03 11.38
CA PHE A 1 -74.10 7.20 10.46
C PHE A 1 -72.72 7.80 10.37
N GLY A 2 -71.69 7.10 10.86
CA GLY A 2 -70.30 7.56 10.80
C GLY A 2 -69.68 7.64 12.18
N ASP A 3 -69.31 6.47 12.70
CA ASP A 3 -68.54 6.21 13.90
C ASP A 3 -67.05 6.57 13.71
N GLU A 4 -66.33 6.69 14.84
CA GLU A 4 -64.88 6.51 15.00
C GLU A 4 -63.94 7.57 14.38
N THR A 5 -62.85 8.06 14.99
CA THR A 5 -61.97 7.52 16.04
C THR A 5 -61.03 8.62 16.56
N SER A 6 -60.88 8.65 17.89
CA SER A 6 -59.67 8.93 18.68
C SER A 6 -58.55 9.82 18.10
N LEU A 7 -58.52 11.07 18.56
CA LEU A 7 -57.27 11.78 18.84
C LEU A 7 -56.65 11.20 20.13
N THR A 8 -55.75 10.23 20.00
CA THR A 8 -54.83 9.85 21.07
C THR A 8 -53.41 10.25 20.70
N SER A 9 -52.93 11.26 21.41
CA SER A 9 -51.52 11.59 21.55
C SER A 9 -50.71 10.35 21.93
N LEU A 10 -49.79 9.94 21.06
CA LEU A 10 -48.72 9.01 21.42
C LEU A 10 -47.40 9.79 21.38
N THR A 11 -47.07 10.38 22.53
CA THR A 11 -45.68 10.68 22.88
C THR A 11 -44.91 9.35 22.94
N MET A 12 -44.08 9.08 21.95
CA MET A 12 -43.18 7.91 21.98
C MET A 12 -42.09 8.10 23.05
N PRO A 13 -41.83 7.10 23.90
CA PRO A 13 -40.66 7.07 24.76
C PRO A 13 -39.40 7.02 23.89
N LYS A 14 -38.39 7.83 24.22
CA LYS A 14 -37.05 7.72 23.61
C LYS A 14 -36.41 6.43 24.13
N GLU A 15 -36.70 5.31 23.49
CA GLU A 15 -35.97 4.06 23.75
C GLU A 15 -34.49 4.30 23.43
N LYS A 16 -33.61 3.92 24.36
CA LYS A 16 -32.16 4.05 24.17
C LYS A 16 -31.75 3.10 23.03
N GLU A 17 -31.39 3.65 21.88
CA GLU A 17 -30.72 2.93 20.79
C GLU A 17 -29.63 2.03 21.38
N THR A 18 -29.65 0.74 21.06
CA THR A 18 -28.65 -0.19 21.56
C THR A 18 -27.28 0.15 20.98
N ASN A 19 -26.20 -0.13 21.70
CA ASN A 19 -24.85 0.15 21.19
C ASN A 19 -24.60 -0.54 19.83
N SER A 20 -25.16 -1.73 19.60
CA SER A 20 -25.03 -2.45 18.33
C SER A 20 -25.68 -1.70 17.15
N GLU A 21 -26.87 -1.13 17.36
CA GLU A 21 -27.59 -0.32 16.36
C GLU A 21 -26.83 0.98 16.07
N PHE A 22 -26.33 1.64 17.11
CA PHE A 22 -25.52 2.85 16.98
C PHE A 22 -24.26 2.60 16.14
N LEU A 23 -23.51 1.54 16.45
CA LEU A 23 -22.28 1.19 15.74
C LEU A 23 -22.57 0.84 14.26
N SER A 24 -23.66 0.10 14.02
CA SER A 24 -24.13 -0.26 12.67
C SER A 24 -24.49 0.97 11.86
N ARG A 25 -25.24 1.91 12.45
CA ARG A 25 -25.62 3.18 11.83
C ARG A 25 -24.41 4.05 11.52
N MET A 26 -23.44 4.16 12.42
CA MET A 26 -22.22 4.94 12.18
C MET A 26 -21.35 4.33 11.08
N ALA A 27 -21.22 3.00 11.02
CA ALA A 27 -20.47 2.33 9.98
C ALA A 27 -21.13 2.47 8.59
N GLN A 28 -22.46 2.48 8.53
CA GLN A 28 -23.21 2.74 7.29
C GLN A 28 -23.08 4.20 6.84
N LEU A 29 -23.19 5.16 7.77
CA LEU A 29 -23.10 6.59 7.46
C LEU A 29 -21.71 6.98 6.94
N TYR A 30 -20.65 6.39 7.50
CA TYR A 30 -19.26 6.63 7.10
C TYR A 30 -18.64 5.42 6.39
N LYS A 31 -19.39 4.86 5.43
CA LYS A 31 -18.97 3.69 4.64
C LYS A 31 -17.61 3.94 3.99
N GLY A 32 -16.69 3.01 4.18
CA GLY A 32 -15.32 3.08 3.62
C GLY A 32 -14.29 3.73 4.54
N VAL A 33 -14.71 4.46 5.58
CA VAL A 33 -13.80 5.04 6.58
C VAL A 33 -13.92 4.33 7.93
N LEU A 34 -15.15 3.93 8.30
CA LEU A 34 -15.44 3.19 9.52
C LEU A 34 -15.90 1.76 9.21
N ARG A 35 -15.50 0.81 10.06
CA ARG A 35 -15.99 -0.56 10.11
C ARG A 35 -16.52 -0.85 11.51
N THR A 36 -17.46 -1.77 11.59
CA THR A 36 -17.99 -2.26 12.86
C THR A 36 -18.00 -3.78 12.87
N ASP A 37 -17.65 -4.36 14.01
CA ASP A 37 -17.81 -5.80 14.29
C ASP A 37 -18.91 -6.02 15.34
N LYS A 38 -19.95 -5.17 15.29
CA LYS A 38 -21.10 -5.09 16.22
C LYS A 38 -20.76 -4.79 17.69
N THR A 39 -19.48 -4.85 18.05
CA THR A 39 -18.94 -4.66 19.40
C THR A 39 -18.09 -3.39 19.51
N VAL A 40 -17.34 -3.05 18.44
CA VAL A 40 -16.47 -1.88 18.39
C VAL A 40 -16.55 -1.19 17.04
N LEU A 41 -16.40 0.13 17.06
CA LEU A 41 -16.23 0.94 15.85
C LEU A 41 -14.73 1.09 15.57
N PHE A 42 -14.32 0.82 14.35
CA PHE A 42 -12.92 0.82 13.92
C PHE A 42 -12.73 1.80 12.77
N CYS A 43 -11.75 2.69 12.88
CA CYS A 43 -11.37 3.56 11.77
C CYS A 43 -10.29 2.88 10.92
N ILE A 44 -10.60 2.65 9.64
CA ILE A 44 -9.67 2.06 8.66
C ILE A 44 -8.49 3.01 8.42
N VAL A 45 -8.78 4.31 8.31
CA VAL A 45 -7.77 5.35 8.00
C VAL A 45 -6.73 5.47 9.10
N CYS A 46 -7.17 5.43 10.36
CA CYS A 46 -6.31 5.56 11.53
C CYS A 46 -5.78 4.22 12.06
N ASN A 47 -6.29 3.10 11.51
CA ASN A 47 -6.08 1.74 12.01
C ASN A 47 -6.26 1.63 13.54
N CYS A 48 -7.34 2.17 14.09
CA CYS A 48 -7.56 2.18 15.54
C CYS A 48 -9.04 2.02 15.95
N LYS A 49 -9.24 1.43 17.14
CA LYS A 49 -10.56 1.36 17.77
C LYS A 49 -11.03 2.74 18.25
N LEU A 50 -12.31 2.99 18.12
CA LEU A 50 -12.99 4.16 18.62
C LEU A 50 -13.76 3.77 19.89
N THR A 51 -13.45 4.38 21.02
CA THR A 51 -14.21 4.22 22.28
C THR A 51 -15.47 5.11 22.31
N ALA A 52 -15.98 5.51 21.14
CA ALA A 52 -17.07 6.47 21.05
C ALA A 52 -18.43 5.76 21.11
N ASN A 53 -19.12 5.92 22.23
CA ASN A 53 -20.51 5.44 22.40
C ASN A 53 -21.56 6.49 21.96
N LYS A 54 -21.12 7.61 21.36
CA LYS A 54 -21.96 8.72 20.91
C LYS A 54 -21.41 9.35 19.64
N ILE A 55 -22.29 9.94 18.82
CA ILE A 55 -21.96 10.59 17.54
C ILE A 55 -20.86 11.66 17.72
N PHE A 56 -20.90 12.40 18.83
CA PHE A 56 -19.90 13.44 19.12
C PHE A 56 -18.47 12.90 19.16
N GLY A 57 -18.23 11.74 19.80
CA GLY A 57 -16.89 11.13 19.84
C GLY A 57 -16.41 10.67 18.47
N VAL A 58 -17.33 10.28 17.59
CA VAL A 58 -17.03 9.95 16.20
C VAL A 58 -16.64 11.21 15.42
N LYS A 59 -17.37 12.32 15.58
CA LYS A 59 -17.02 13.62 14.98
C LYS A 59 -15.66 14.13 15.45
N GLN A 60 -15.41 14.07 16.76
CA GLN A 60 -14.14 14.48 17.35
C GLN A 60 -12.96 13.65 16.81
N HIS A 61 -13.17 12.36 16.55
CA HIS A 61 -12.14 11.53 15.90
C HIS A 61 -11.76 12.06 14.52
N PHE A 62 -12.74 12.40 13.67
CA PHE A 62 -12.50 12.95 12.33
C PHE A 62 -11.75 14.29 12.37
N GLU A 63 -12.03 15.10 13.39
CA GLU A 63 -11.35 16.39 13.58
C GLU A 63 -9.95 16.26 14.19
N SER A 64 -9.63 15.09 14.78
CA SER A 64 -8.35 14.86 15.44
C SER A 64 -7.17 14.99 14.46
N ALA A 65 -6.05 15.51 14.97
CA ALA A 65 -4.81 15.63 14.20
C ALA A 65 -4.34 14.28 13.63
N LYS A 66 -4.56 13.18 14.37
CA LYS A 66 -4.24 11.82 13.92
C LYS A 66 -5.02 11.45 12.67
N HIS A 67 -6.33 11.67 12.64
CA HIS A 67 -7.16 11.34 11.49
C HIS A 67 -6.79 12.18 10.27
N LYS A 68 -6.63 13.49 10.43
CA LYS A 68 -6.21 14.39 9.34
C LYS A 68 -4.87 13.97 8.74
N ALA A 69 -3.87 13.71 9.58
CA ALA A 69 -2.56 13.25 9.13
C ALA A 69 -2.61 11.90 8.42
N CYS A 70 -3.38 10.92 8.92
CA CYS A 70 -3.55 9.62 8.28
C CYS A 70 -4.30 9.73 6.93
N ALA A 71 -5.35 10.55 6.86
CA ALA A 71 -6.11 10.79 5.65
C ALA A 71 -5.27 11.48 4.57
N GLU A 72 -4.46 12.48 4.95
CA GLU A 72 -3.50 13.13 4.04
C GLU A 72 -2.44 12.16 3.53
N ARG A 73 -1.92 11.27 4.38
CA ARG A 73 -0.94 10.22 3.99
C ARG A 73 -1.52 9.23 2.98
N GLN A 74 -2.80 8.86 3.10
CA GLN A 74 -3.45 7.99 2.12
C GLN A 74 -3.57 8.67 0.74
N ASN A 75 -3.91 9.96 0.72
CA ASN A 75 -3.97 10.75 -0.50
C ASN A 75 -2.58 11.00 -1.13
N LYS A 76 -1.52 11.07 -0.30
CA LYS A 76 -0.14 11.30 -0.72
C LYS A 76 0.67 10.01 -0.94
N SER A 77 0.03 8.84 -1.06
CA SER A 77 0.74 7.56 -1.14
C SER A 77 1.54 7.39 -2.45
N SER A 78 2.67 8.11 -2.53
CA SER A 78 3.91 7.57 -3.08
C SER A 78 4.31 6.40 -2.18
N VAL A 79 3.87 5.20 -2.58
CA VAL A 79 4.38 3.87 -2.21
C VAL A 79 5.36 3.88 -1.04
N GLN A 80 4.86 3.69 0.19
CA GLN A 80 5.73 3.33 1.30
C GLN A 80 5.96 1.81 1.22
N THR A 81 6.98 1.40 0.47
CA THR A 81 7.39 0.00 0.41
C THR A 81 8.08 -0.35 1.73
N LEU A 82 7.42 -1.11 2.58
CA LEU A 82 8.13 -2.02 3.46
C LEU A 82 8.92 -2.95 2.53
N ILE A 83 10.24 -2.71 2.41
CA ILE A 83 11.15 -3.63 1.71
C ILE A 83 11.27 -4.83 2.64
N ALA A 84 10.29 -5.73 2.58
CA ALA A 84 10.54 -7.08 3.02
C ALA A 84 11.60 -7.64 2.06
N ASP A 85 12.69 -8.08 2.65
CA ASP A 85 13.74 -8.87 2.05
C ASP A 85 13.12 -10.20 1.59
N HIS A 86 12.40 -10.15 0.46
CA HIS A 86 11.83 -11.34 -0.14
C HIS A 86 12.95 -12.01 -0.90
N GLY A 87 13.58 -12.96 -0.22
CA GLY A 87 14.43 -13.97 -0.84
C GLY A 87 13.85 -14.41 -2.19
N ASN A 88 14.73 -14.37 -3.17
CA ASN A 88 14.71 -14.79 -4.56
C ASN A 88 13.67 -15.85 -5.04
N SER A 89 12.37 -15.67 -4.78
CA SER A 89 11.30 -16.60 -5.20
C SER A 89 10.15 -15.92 -5.95
N GLY A 90 10.45 -14.80 -6.61
CA GLY A 90 9.53 -14.13 -7.53
C GLY A 90 10.09 -14.21 -8.95
N ASN A 91 9.37 -14.89 -9.84
CA ASN A 91 9.63 -15.06 -11.28
C ASN A 91 10.59 -13.97 -11.83
N ILE A 92 11.81 -14.36 -12.19
CA ILE A 92 12.82 -13.42 -12.68
C ILE A 92 12.39 -12.94 -14.06
N ASN A 93 11.97 -11.68 -14.15
CA ASN A 93 11.67 -11.08 -15.43
C ASN A 93 12.98 -10.91 -16.23
N ILE A 94 13.05 -11.62 -17.37
CA ILE A 94 14.23 -11.68 -18.24
C ILE A 94 14.56 -10.30 -18.82
N PHE A 95 13.54 -9.55 -19.25
CA PHE A 95 13.73 -8.20 -19.79
C PHE A 95 14.43 -7.26 -18.80
N ASN A 96 13.97 -7.24 -17.54
CA ASN A 96 14.60 -6.43 -16.49
C ASN A 96 16.03 -6.88 -16.17
N MET A 97 16.30 -8.18 -16.25
CA MET A 97 17.64 -8.74 -16.06
C MET A 97 18.59 -8.26 -17.16
N ASP A 98 18.20 -8.40 -18.42
CA ASP A 98 19.00 -7.98 -19.58
C ASP A 98 19.19 -6.48 -19.61
N LEU A 99 18.16 -5.71 -19.24
CA LEU A 99 18.26 -4.27 -19.10
C LEU A 99 19.28 -3.87 -18.03
N CYS A 100 19.22 -4.47 -16.84
CA CYS A 100 20.18 -4.21 -15.77
C CYS A 100 21.61 -4.55 -16.22
N LYS A 101 21.77 -5.71 -16.87
CA LYS A 101 23.06 -6.16 -17.39
C LYS A 101 23.62 -5.21 -18.44
N MET A 102 22.79 -4.69 -19.35
CA MET A 102 23.19 -3.69 -20.33
C MET A 102 23.71 -2.42 -19.65
N PHE A 103 22.97 -1.88 -18.67
CA PHE A 103 23.40 -0.68 -17.93
C PHE A 103 24.75 -0.88 -17.26
N LEU A 104 24.93 -1.98 -16.54
CA LEU A 104 26.19 -2.28 -15.86
C LEU A 104 27.34 -2.49 -16.85
N SER A 105 27.10 -3.22 -17.93
CA SER A 105 28.13 -3.53 -18.94
C SER A 105 28.55 -2.30 -19.73
N ALA A 106 27.64 -1.35 -19.95
CA ALA A 106 27.92 -0.07 -20.60
C ALA A 106 28.45 1.01 -19.62
N ASN A 107 28.67 0.65 -18.35
CA ASN A 107 29.06 1.58 -17.29
C ASN A 107 28.09 2.77 -17.14
N ILE A 108 26.80 2.52 -17.36
CA ILE A 108 25.73 3.52 -17.23
C ILE A 108 25.15 3.43 -15.82
N PRO A 109 25.17 4.53 -15.04
CA PRO A 109 24.56 4.54 -13.72
C PRO A 109 23.07 4.19 -13.75
N ILE A 110 22.64 3.26 -12.90
CA ILE A 110 21.25 2.77 -12.84
C ILE A 110 20.25 3.91 -12.57
N ASN A 111 20.65 4.98 -11.88
CA ASN A 111 19.77 6.12 -11.62
C ASN A 111 19.29 6.84 -12.90
N LYS A 112 19.98 6.66 -14.03
CA LYS A 112 19.58 7.26 -15.31
C LYS A 112 18.31 6.65 -15.86
N ILE A 113 17.94 5.43 -15.48
CA ILE A 113 16.69 4.79 -15.96
C ILE A 113 15.44 5.60 -15.59
N SER A 114 15.49 6.36 -14.49
CA SER A 114 14.39 7.22 -14.04
C SER A 114 14.26 8.52 -14.85
N HIS A 115 15.14 8.77 -15.82
CA HIS A 115 15.09 9.98 -16.64
C HIS A 115 13.89 9.92 -17.60
N PRO A 116 13.05 10.97 -17.70
CA PRO A 116 11.83 10.96 -18.50
C PRO A 116 12.05 10.58 -19.98
N ALA A 117 13.15 11.02 -20.58
CA ALA A 117 13.48 10.66 -21.96
C ALA A 117 13.75 9.16 -22.15
N ILE A 118 14.37 8.51 -21.15
CA ILE A 118 14.62 7.06 -21.19
C ILE A 118 13.31 6.32 -20.97
N ILE A 119 12.50 6.73 -19.99
CA ILE A 119 11.17 6.13 -19.74
C ILE A 119 10.31 6.24 -20.99
N GLY A 120 10.20 7.42 -21.59
CA GLY A 120 9.41 7.63 -22.81
C GLY A 120 9.91 6.83 -24.01
N PHE A 121 11.23 6.68 -24.16
CA PHE A 121 11.81 5.81 -25.18
C PHE A 121 11.45 4.33 -24.93
N MET A 122 11.62 3.86 -23.70
CA MET A 122 11.39 2.47 -23.32
C MET A 122 9.92 2.11 -23.45
N ASP A 123 9.00 2.96 -23.00
CA ASP A 123 7.56 2.74 -23.11
C ASP A 123 7.07 2.80 -24.57
N LYS A 124 7.71 3.61 -25.42
CA LYS A 124 7.39 3.68 -26.86
C LYS A 124 7.84 2.45 -27.63
N HIS A 125 9.02 1.93 -27.31
CA HIS A 125 9.67 0.88 -28.11
C HIS A 125 9.57 -0.52 -27.48
N THR A 126 9.16 -0.62 -26.22
CA THR A 126 9.02 -1.88 -25.50
C THR A 126 7.57 -2.10 -25.08
N LYS A 127 7.08 -3.33 -25.18
CA LYS A 127 5.77 -3.73 -24.61
C LYS A 127 5.81 -4.01 -23.10
N ASN A 128 6.92 -3.68 -22.44
CA ASN A 128 7.14 -3.94 -21.02
C ASN A 128 7.22 -2.62 -20.26
N THR A 129 6.69 -2.62 -19.04
CA THR A 129 6.82 -1.47 -18.13
C THR A 129 8.28 -1.26 -17.74
N THR A 130 8.75 -0.02 -17.89
CA THR A 130 10.10 0.37 -17.45
C THR A 130 10.27 0.13 -15.94
N PRO A 131 11.27 -0.67 -15.50
CA PRO A 131 11.46 -0.97 -14.09
C PRO A 131 11.97 0.26 -13.33
N SER A 132 11.59 0.36 -12.05
CA SER A 132 12.11 1.42 -11.19
C SER A 132 13.60 1.22 -10.88
N GLN A 133 14.30 2.32 -10.58
CA GLN A 133 15.69 2.27 -10.12
C GLN A 133 15.87 1.30 -8.93
N SER A 134 14.97 1.33 -7.95
CA SER A 134 15.03 0.50 -6.75
C SER A 134 14.86 -0.98 -7.10
N THR A 135 13.97 -1.29 -8.04
CA THR A 135 13.78 -2.65 -8.55
C THR A 135 15.08 -3.19 -9.14
N LEU A 136 15.72 -2.46 -10.04
CA LEU A 136 17.00 -2.88 -10.64
C LEU A 136 18.08 -3.05 -9.57
N ARG A 137 18.26 -2.05 -8.71
CA ARG A 137 19.33 -2.02 -7.70
C ARG A 137 19.21 -3.13 -6.66
N ASN A 138 18.01 -3.36 -6.13
CA ASN A 138 17.85 -4.26 -4.99
C ASN A 138 17.60 -5.70 -5.43
N LYS A 139 16.90 -5.91 -6.56
CA LYS A 139 16.57 -7.27 -7.02
C LYS A 139 17.59 -7.84 -8.00
N TYR A 140 18.03 -7.07 -8.99
CA TYR A 140 18.79 -7.61 -10.13
C TYR A 140 20.30 -7.46 -10.01
N VAL A 141 20.80 -6.37 -9.41
CA VAL A 141 22.24 -6.16 -9.21
C VAL A 141 22.89 -7.28 -8.38
N PRO A 142 22.32 -7.74 -7.25
CA PRO A 142 22.92 -8.83 -6.47
C PRO A 142 23.05 -10.11 -7.30
N ILE A 143 22.02 -10.47 -8.06
CA ILE A 143 22.00 -11.66 -8.92
C ILE A 143 23.10 -11.60 -9.99
N LEU A 144 23.26 -10.43 -10.64
CA LEU A 144 24.30 -10.24 -11.66
C LEU A 144 25.70 -10.23 -11.05
N TYR A 145 25.86 -9.67 -9.86
CA TYR A 145 27.11 -9.67 -9.13
C TYR A 145 27.56 -11.10 -8.79
N ASP A 146 26.69 -11.89 -8.17
CA ASP A 146 26.98 -13.27 -7.79
C ASP A 146 27.33 -14.12 -9.02
N SER A 147 26.57 -13.95 -10.12
CA SER A 147 26.86 -14.61 -11.40
C SER A 147 28.24 -14.22 -11.96
N CYS A 148 28.64 -12.96 -11.81
CA CYS A 148 29.94 -12.48 -12.28
C CYS A 148 31.08 -13.04 -11.43
N ILE A 149 30.94 -12.98 -10.10
CA ILE A 149 31.91 -13.53 -9.15
C ILE A 149 32.10 -15.03 -9.38
N GLU A 150 31.02 -15.78 -9.59
CA GLU A 150 31.13 -17.21 -9.85
C GLU A 150 31.89 -17.49 -11.15
N LYS A 151 31.62 -16.73 -12.22
CA LYS A 151 32.40 -16.84 -13.47
C LYS A 151 33.88 -16.53 -13.26
N LEU A 152 34.21 -15.54 -12.44
CA LEU A 152 35.60 -15.21 -12.10
C LEU A 152 36.27 -16.34 -11.31
N ARG A 153 35.57 -16.91 -10.31
CA ARG A 153 36.05 -18.06 -9.53
C ARG A 153 36.30 -19.27 -10.41
N GLN A 154 35.38 -19.60 -11.32
CA GLN A 154 35.55 -20.71 -12.26
C GLN A 154 36.75 -20.49 -13.19
N LYS A 155 36.97 -19.26 -13.68
CA LYS A 155 38.15 -18.91 -14.47
C LYS A 155 39.47 -18.99 -13.69
N ALA A 156 39.42 -18.81 -12.36
CA ALA A 156 40.58 -18.88 -11.49
C ALA A 156 40.87 -20.31 -10.99
N LYS A 157 39.87 -21.19 -10.90
CA LYS A 157 39.94 -22.52 -10.28
C LYS A 157 41.05 -23.43 -10.81
N ASN A 158 41.45 -23.26 -12.07
CA ASN A 158 42.50 -24.05 -12.73
C ASN A 158 43.76 -23.24 -13.09
N LYS A 159 43.96 -22.07 -12.47
CA LYS A 159 45.16 -21.26 -12.66
C LYS A 159 45.96 -21.29 -11.36
N TYR A 160 47.18 -21.80 -11.43
CA TYR A 160 48.13 -21.69 -10.32
C TYR A 160 48.48 -20.22 -10.13
N ILE A 161 47.91 -19.60 -9.09
CA ILE A 161 48.35 -18.29 -8.62
C ILE A 161 49.57 -18.58 -7.76
N TRP A 162 50.76 -18.49 -8.36
CA TRP A 162 52.00 -18.46 -7.59
C TRP A 162 52.07 -17.12 -6.88
N ILE A 163 52.03 -17.15 -5.55
CA ILE A 163 52.27 -16.00 -4.66
C ILE A 163 53.73 -16.06 -4.22
#